data_AF-A0A0F5YBA3-F1
#
_entry.id   AF-A0A0F5YBA3-F1
#
_cell.length_a   1.000
_cell.length_b   1.000
_cell.length_c   1.000
_cell.angle_alpha   90.00
_cell.angle_beta   90.00
_cell.angle_gamma   90.00
#
_symmetry.space_group_name_H-M   'P 1'
#
loop_
_entity.id
_entity.type
_entity.pdbx_description
1 polymer ?
#
loop_
_entity_poly.entity_id
_entity_poly.type
_entity_poly.pdbx_seq_one_letter_code
_entity_poly.pdbx_strand_id
1 'polypeptide(L)'
;MEMVFLNLKKNFPILILTLRKRLGLSQEKLAAQLGVSFQTVNRWERGHTRPSQLALSVIKQKLIEMEQDGSDLLILYFGDDQSQMNN
;
A
#
# COMPACT_ATOMS: atom_id res chain seq x y z
N MET A 1 3.37 29.93 -2.28
CA MET A 1 3.49 28.97 -3.40
C MET A 1 2.60 27.81 -3.04
N GLU A 2 1.43 27.80 -3.65
CA GLU A 2 0.29 26.93 -3.33
C GLU A 2 0.70 25.45 -3.47
N MET A 3 0.71 24.70 -2.37
CA MET A 3 0.82 23.24 -2.44
C MET A 3 -0.48 22.72 -3.01
N VAL A 4 -0.54 22.66 -4.34
CA VAL A 4 -1.55 21.90 -5.07
C VAL A 4 -1.41 20.46 -4.60
N PHE A 5 -2.23 20.07 -3.63
CA PHE A 5 -2.51 18.67 -3.33
C PHE A 5 -3.12 18.10 -4.60
N LEU A 6 -2.26 17.64 -5.51
CA LEU A 6 -2.66 16.90 -6.68
C LEU A 6 -3.50 15.75 -6.17
N ASN A 7 -4.77 15.80 -6.55
CA ASN A 7 -5.77 14.74 -6.43
C ASN A 7 -5.31 13.53 -7.25
N LEU A 8 -4.24 12.89 -6.78
CA LEU A 8 -3.68 11.67 -7.33
C LEU A 8 -4.51 10.54 -6.74
N LYS A 9 -5.49 10.06 -7.50
CA LYS A 9 -6.17 8.80 -7.22
C LYS A 9 -5.13 7.78 -6.75
N LYS A 10 -5.21 7.36 -5.48
CA LYS A 10 -4.29 6.37 -4.88
C LYS A 10 -4.01 5.24 -5.87
N ASN A 11 -2.81 5.23 -6.44
CA ASN A 11 -2.42 4.27 -7.47
C ASN A 11 -2.00 2.96 -6.79
N PHE A 12 -2.99 2.14 -6.44
CA PHE A 12 -2.74 0.86 -5.78
C PHE A 12 -1.79 -0.07 -6.55
N PRO A 13 -1.82 -0.17 -7.89
CA PRO A 13 -0.81 -0.92 -8.64
C PRO A 13 0.63 -0.54 -8.27
N ILE A 14 0.93 0.77 -8.24
CA ILE A 14 2.26 1.28 -7.89
C ILE A 14 2.59 0.97 -6.43
N LEU A 15 1.63 1.14 -5.51
CA LEU A 15 1.82 0.80 -4.09
C LEU A 15 2.23 -0.67 -3.91
N ILE A 16 1.45 -1.60 -4.48
CA ILE A 16 1.68 -3.04 -4.32
C ILE A 16 3.02 -3.45 -4.94
N LEU A 17 3.30 -2.96 -6.16
CA LEU A 17 4.56 -3.25 -6.85
C LEU A 17 5.78 -2.73 -6.08
N THR A 18 5.69 -1.50 -5.54
CA THR A 18 6.79 -0.88 -4.79
C THR A 18 7.04 -1.61 -3.48
N LEU A 19 5.97 -1.90 -2.72
CA LEU A 19 6.05 -2.71 -1.50
C LEU A 19 6.73 -4.05 -1.78
N ARG A 20 6.27 -4.76 -2.81
CA ARG A 20 6.84 -6.07 -3.18
C ARG A 20 8.32 -6.01 -3.47
N LYS A 21 8.73 -5.02 -4.27
CA LYS A 21 10.12 -4.85 -4.69
C LYS A 21 11.02 -4.51 -3.52
N ARG A 22 10.59 -3.64 -2.60
CA ARG A 22 11.36 -3.30 -1.39
C ARG A 22 11.58 -4.51 -0.48
N LEU A 23 10.58 -5.37 -0.36
CA LEU A 23 10.68 -6.61 0.40
C LEU A 23 11.45 -7.73 -0.35
N GLY A 24 11.83 -7.53 -1.61
CA GLY A 24 12.51 -8.55 -2.42
C GLY A 24 11.64 -9.80 -2.70
N LEU A 25 10.32 -9.66 -2.73
CA LEU A 25 9.38 -10.79 -2.80
C LEU A 25 8.89 -11.06 -4.23
N SER A 26 8.52 -12.33 -4.48
CA SER A 26 7.64 -12.68 -5.61
C SER A 26 6.20 -12.29 -5.30
N GLN A 27 5.32 -12.30 -6.32
CA GLN A 27 3.90 -12.01 -6.12
C GLN A 27 3.25 -13.04 -5.18
N GLU A 28 3.63 -14.32 -5.30
CA GLU A 28 3.16 -15.40 -4.43
C GLU A 28 3.60 -15.21 -2.99
N LYS A 29 4.87 -14.83 -2.76
CA LYS A 29 5.39 -14.57 -1.42
C LYS A 29 4.71 -13.35 -0.78
N LEU A 30 4.48 -12.28 -1.54
CA LEU A 30 3.71 -11.14 -1.04
C LEU A 30 2.27 -11.55 -0.73
N ALA A 31 1.63 -12.32 -1.61
CA ALA A 31 0.26 -12.79 -1.40
C ALA A 31 0.12 -13.60 -0.11
N ALA A 32 1.07 -14.51 0.15
CA ALA A 32 1.13 -15.26 1.40
C ALA A 32 1.27 -14.36 2.63
N GLN A 33 2.12 -13.32 2.57
CA GLN A 33 2.26 -12.36 3.68
C GLN A 33 0.99 -11.51 3.89
N LEU A 34 0.27 -11.18 2.81
CA LEU A 34 -0.95 -10.38 2.88
C LEU A 34 -2.21 -11.22 3.14
N GLY A 35 -2.10 -12.54 3.27
CA GLY A 35 -3.24 -13.44 3.50
C GLY A 35 -4.22 -13.51 2.31
N VAL A 36 -3.74 -13.31 1.09
CA VAL A 36 -4.55 -13.37 -0.14
C VAL A 36 -3.95 -14.34 -1.16
N SER A 37 -4.70 -14.64 -2.23
CA SER A 37 -4.18 -15.48 -3.31
C SER A 37 -3.22 -14.72 -4.23
N PHE A 38 -2.34 -15.45 -4.91
CA PHE A 38 -1.48 -14.91 -5.98
C PHE A 38 -2.28 -14.14 -7.04
N GLN A 39 -3.42 -14.69 -7.47
CA GLN A 39 -4.27 -14.07 -8.49
C GLN A 39 -4.78 -12.71 -8.04
N THR A 40 -5.02 -12.52 -6.74
CA THR A 40 -5.43 -11.24 -6.16
C THR A 40 -4.32 -10.20 -6.27
N VAL A 41 -3.09 -10.54 -5.85
CA VAL A 41 -1.92 -9.64 -6.00
C VAL A 41 -1.66 -9.32 -7.48
N ASN A 42 -1.71 -10.31 -8.37
CA ASN A 42 -1.52 -10.09 -9.80
C ASN A 42 -2.58 -9.13 -10.38
N ARG A 43 -3.86 -9.24 -9.98
CA ARG A 43 -4.90 -8.29 -10.41
C ARG A 43 -4.66 -6.87 -9.86
N TRP A 44 -4.19 -6.74 -8.62
CA TRP A 44 -3.85 -5.44 -8.04
C TRP A 44 -2.68 -4.78 -8.76
N GLU A 45 -1.58 -5.50 -8.99
CA GLU A 45 -0.40 -4.95 -9.70
C GLU A 45 -0.71 -4.57 -11.15
N ARG A 46 -1.72 -5.21 -11.76
CA ARG A 46 -2.20 -4.90 -13.12
C ARG A 46 -3.30 -3.83 -13.15
N GLY A 47 -3.75 -3.34 -12.00
CA GLY A 47 -4.83 -2.34 -11.91
C GLY A 47 -6.23 -2.84 -12.26
N HIS A 48 -6.42 -4.15 -12.32
CA HIS A 48 -7.71 -4.77 -12.65
C HIS A 48 -8.70 -4.68 -11.49
N THR A 49 -8.20 -4.71 -10.25
CA THR A 49 -9.01 -4.57 -9.04
C THR A 49 -8.26 -3.75 -7.98
N ARG A 50 -8.99 -3.24 -6.99
CA ARG A 50 -8.42 -2.53 -5.84
C ARG A 50 -8.33 -3.46 -4.62
N PRO A 51 -7.35 -3.26 -3.71
CA PRO A 51 -7.35 -3.94 -2.42
C PRO A 51 -8.60 -3.60 -1.61
N SER A 52 -9.12 -4.58 -0.87
CA SER A 52 -10.20 -4.36 0.10
C SER A 52 -9.69 -3.55 1.30
N GLN A 53 -10.59 -3.02 2.12
CA GLN A 53 -10.19 -2.30 3.33
C GLN A 53 -9.35 -3.16 4.27
N LEU A 54 -9.69 -4.45 4.42
CA LEU A 54 -8.91 -5.39 5.22
C LEU A 54 -7.49 -5.55 4.66
N ALA A 55 -7.36 -5.72 3.34
CA ALA A 55 -6.04 -5.81 2.70
C ALA A 55 -5.24 -4.51 2.87
N LEU A 56 -5.87 -3.35 2.77
CA LEU A 56 -5.23 -2.06 3.00
C LEU A 56 -4.73 -1.91 4.44
N SER A 57 -5.48 -2.40 5.44
CA SER A 57 -5.03 -2.41 6.83
C SER A 57 -3.78 -3.29 7.02
N VAL A 58 -3.74 -4.48 6.41
CA VAL A 58 -2.56 -5.35 6.46
C VAL A 58 -1.36 -4.72 5.74
N ILE A 59 -1.58 -4.09 4.59
CA ILE A 59 -0.55 -3.34 3.86
C ILE A 59 0.00 -2.18 4.71
N LYS A 60 -0.88 -1.39 5.34
CA LYS A 60 -0.50 -0.29 6.25
C LYS A 60 0.37 -0.83 7.38
N GLN A 61 -0.05 -1.92 8.03
CA GLN A 61 0.72 -2.57 9.08
C GLN A 61 2.10 -3.01 8.58
N LYS A 62 2.16 -3.60 7.37
CA LYS A 62 3.43 -4.05 6.80
C LYS A 62 4.40 -2.90 6.53
N LEU A 63 3.89 -1.75 6.09
CA LEU A 63 4.70 -0.55 5.90
C LEU A 63 5.20 0.03 7.21
N ILE A 64 4.42 -0.05 8.30
CA ILE A 64 4.87 0.36 9.64
C ILE A 64 6.04 -0.51 10.10
N GLU A 65 5.96 -1.83 9.88
CA GLU A 65 7.04 -2.78 10.21
C GLU A 65 8.33 -2.53 9.42
N MET A 66 8.25 -1.87 8.26
CA MET A 66 9.42 -1.53 7.43
C MET A 66 10.15 -0.26 7.90
N GLU A 67 9.66 0.41 8.95
CA GLU A 67 10.25 1.63 9.52
C GLU A 67 10.57 2.70 8.44
N GLN A 68 11.85 3.06 8.28
CA GLN A 68 12.29 4.07 7.32
C GLN A 68 11.95 3.71 5.87
N ASP A 69 11.99 2.41 5.52
CA ASP A 69 11.74 1.92 4.17
C ASP A 69 10.24 1.89 3.80
N GLY A 70 9.33 2.11 4.74
CA GLY A 70 7.89 2.17 4.51
C GLY A 70 7.26 3.56 4.64
N SER A 71 7.99 4.53 5.22
CA SER A 71 7.46 5.83 5.66
C SER A 71 6.90 6.68 4.51
N ASP A 72 7.60 6.75 3.38
CA ASP A 72 7.16 7.51 2.21
C ASP A 72 5.85 6.94 1.61
N LEU A 73 5.71 5.61 1.56
CA LEU A 73 4.48 4.94 1.12
C LEU A 73 3.34 5.13 2.12
N LEU A 74 3.63 5.17 3.43
CA LEU A 74 2.63 5.51 4.45
C LEU A 74 2.09 6.92 4.24
N ILE A 75 2.97 7.90 4.05
CA ILE A 75 2.58 9.30 3.81
C ILE A 75 1.75 9.40 2.53
N LEU A 76 2.26 8.84 1.43
CA LEU A 76 1.65 9.00 0.10
C LEU A 76 0.28 8.30 -0.04
N TYR A 77 0.06 7.17 0.64
CA TYR A 77 -1.14 6.35 0.47
C TYR A 77 -2.07 6.32 1.68
N PHE A 78 -1.58 6.65 2.87
CA PHE A 78 -2.32 6.59 4.13
C PHE A 78 -2.25 7.89 4.97
N GLY A 79 -1.60 8.95 4.47
CA GLY A 79 -1.40 10.22 5.19
C GLY A 79 -2.65 11.09 5.40
N ASP A 80 -3.75 10.81 4.71
CA ASP A 80 -5.02 11.54 4.88
C ASP A 80 -5.82 11.11 6.14
N ASP A 81 -5.28 10.18 6.93
CA ASP A 81 -5.93 9.64 8.13
C ASP A 81 -5.77 10.61 9.32
N GLN A 82 -6.38 11.81 9.20
CA GLN A 82 -6.46 12.84 10.25
C GLN A 82 -7.33 12.41 11.46
N SER A 83 -7.71 11.14 11.56
CA SER A 83 -8.66 10.64 12.57
C SER A 83 -7.99 10.08 13.83
N GLN A 84 -6.66 10.14 13.97
CA GLN A 84 -5.95 9.62 15.16
C GLN A 84 -5.08 10.65 15.92
N MET A 85 -5.13 11.94 15.56
CA MET A 85 -4.46 13.02 16.32
C MET A 85 -5.38 13.81 17.27
N ASN A 86 -6.61 13.33 17.49
CA ASN A 86 -7.53 13.92 18.46
C ASN A 86 -7.94 12.88 19.50
N ASN A 87 -7.11 12.70 20.53
CA ASN A 87 -7.54 12.31 21.88
C ASN A 87 -6.55 12.84 22.92
#